data_AF-A0A850CF71-F1
#
_entry.id   AF-A0A850CF71-F1
#
_cell.length_a   1.000
_cell.length_b   1.000
_cell.length_c   1.000
_cell.angle_alpha   90.00
_cell.angle_beta   90.00
_cell.angle_gamma   90.00
#
_symmetry.space_group_name_H-M   'P 1'
#
loop_
_entity.id
_entity.type
_entity.pdbx_description
1 polymer ?
#
loop_
_entity_poly.entity_id
_entity_poly.type
_entity_poly.pdbx_seq_one_letter_code
_entity_poly.pdbx_strand_id
1 'polypeptide(L)'
;RAAGRPPAEALAEVAAALRAAADTGTPVVAFRAGFDCTLLSYELERHGLDQPAWERLAVIDPSVLDKRVDKYRRGKRTLGATALQYGVVHDGAHSAAGDAEATVALARAIGALYPEVGDLTPQDLHASQVRWHAEDAASLEAYFKRKGREEAVERRWPLQR
;
A
#
# COMPACT_ATOMS: atom_id res chain seq x y z
N ARG A 1 18.41 -4.83 20.63
CA ARG A 1 17.34 -3.80 20.56
C ARG A 1 16.94 -3.46 21.99
N ALA A 2 17.18 -2.23 22.45
CA ALA A 2 16.97 -1.84 23.86
C ALA A 2 15.93 -0.71 24.05
N ALA A 3 15.40 -0.14 22.96
CA ALA A 3 14.46 0.99 22.97
C ALA A 3 13.06 0.62 22.42
N GLY A 4 12.70 -0.66 22.42
CA GLY A 4 11.39 -1.13 21.94
C GLY A 4 10.31 -0.96 23.01
N ARG A 5 9.10 -0.59 22.60
CA ARG A 5 7.89 -0.65 23.44
C ARG A 5 7.20 -2.01 23.31
N PRO A 6 6.32 -2.40 24.26
CA PRO A 6 5.49 -3.58 24.10
C PRO A 6 4.66 -3.51 22.81
N PRO A 7 4.66 -4.56 21.97
CA PRO A 7 3.97 -4.54 20.67
C PRO A 7 2.49 -4.16 20.78
N ALA A 8 1.78 -4.69 21.77
CA ALA A 8 0.35 -4.42 21.97
C ALA A 8 0.05 -2.92 22.15
N GLU A 9 0.91 -2.16 22.84
CA GLU A 9 0.71 -0.72 23.01
C GLU A 9 0.85 0.03 21.68
N ALA A 10 1.92 -0.25 20.94
CA ALA A 10 2.17 0.39 19.65
C ALA A 10 1.09 0.03 18.61
N LEU A 11 0.67 -1.24 18.57
CA LEU A 11 -0.39 -1.71 17.70
C LEU A 11 -1.73 -1.05 18.02
N ALA A 12 -2.06 -0.86 19.31
CA ALA A 12 -3.28 -0.17 19.72
C ALA A 12 -3.29 1.31 19.26
N GLU A 13 -2.14 2.00 19.37
CA GLU A 13 -1.98 3.38 18.88
C GLU A 13 -2.16 3.46 17.35
N VAL A 14 -1.53 2.54 16.60
CA VAL A 14 -1.68 2.48 15.13
C VAL A 14 -3.14 2.20 14.74
N ALA A 15 -3.79 1.23 15.37
CA ALA A 15 -5.20 0.91 15.08
C ALA A 15 -6.13 2.08 15.43
N ALA A 16 -5.87 2.80 16.52
CA ALA A 16 -6.62 4.01 16.88
C ALA A 16 -6.46 5.12 15.84
N ALA A 17 -5.22 5.35 15.35
CA ALA A 17 -4.97 6.32 14.29
C ALA A 17 -5.68 5.95 12.98
N LEU A 18 -5.70 4.66 12.62
CA LEU A 18 -6.43 4.18 11.44
C LEU A 18 -7.96 4.34 11.60
N ARG A 19 -8.53 4.07 12.79
CA ARG A 19 -9.95 4.34 13.04
C ARG A 19 -10.27 5.82 12.90
N ALA A 20 -9.45 6.70 13.46
CA ALA A 20 -9.62 8.14 13.30
C ALA A 20 -9.55 8.57 11.83
N ALA A 21 -8.61 8.02 11.06
CA ALA A 21 -8.50 8.29 9.63
C ALA A 21 -9.76 7.84 8.86
N ALA A 22 -10.32 6.69 9.21
CA ALA A 22 -11.58 6.20 8.65
C ALA A 22 -12.75 7.14 8.96
N ASP A 23 -12.83 7.63 10.20
CA ASP A 23 -13.93 8.49 10.66
C ASP A 23 -13.87 9.89 10.05
N THR A 24 -12.66 10.41 9.77
CA THR A 24 -12.48 11.71 9.12
C THR A 24 -12.39 11.64 7.60
N GLY A 25 -12.41 10.43 7.02
CA GLY A 25 -12.20 10.23 5.58
C GLY A 25 -10.79 10.56 5.09
N THR A 26 -9.80 10.60 6.00
CA THR A 26 -8.40 10.86 5.67
C THR A 26 -7.78 9.62 5.03
N PRO A 27 -7.20 9.70 3.82
CA PRO A 27 -6.57 8.54 3.21
C PRO A 27 -5.30 8.11 3.93
N VAL A 28 -5.07 6.80 3.97
CA VAL A 28 -3.85 6.18 4.48
C VAL A 28 -2.98 5.79 3.30
N VAL A 29 -1.70 6.14 3.33
CA VAL A 29 -0.77 5.83 2.24
C VAL A 29 0.24 4.78 2.70
N ALA A 30 0.40 3.69 1.94
CA ALA A 30 1.35 2.63 2.23
C ALA A 30 1.90 2.01 0.93
N PHE A 31 3.22 1.81 0.84
CA PHE A 31 3.85 1.26 -0.36
C PHE A 31 3.85 -0.26 -0.30
N ARG A 32 3.20 -0.92 -1.27
CA ARG A 32 2.86 -2.36 -1.20
C ARG A 32 1.96 -2.69 -0.01
N ALA A 33 0.92 -1.87 0.16
CA ALA A 33 -0.01 -1.88 1.29
C ALA A 33 -0.60 -3.26 1.61
N GLY A 34 -0.71 -4.14 0.60
CA GLY A 34 -1.15 -5.53 0.78
C GLY A 34 -0.41 -6.27 1.90
N PHE A 35 0.91 -6.03 2.02
CA PHE A 35 1.73 -6.65 3.06
C PHE A 35 1.47 -6.00 4.42
N ASP A 36 1.62 -4.68 4.54
CA ASP A 36 1.53 -3.97 5.82
C ASP A 36 0.13 -4.07 6.45
N CYS A 37 -0.93 -3.92 5.65
CA CYS A 37 -2.31 -4.02 6.14
C CYS A 37 -2.61 -5.43 6.66
N THR A 38 -2.16 -6.46 5.93
CA THR A 38 -2.37 -7.86 6.33
C THR A 38 -1.57 -8.20 7.58
N LEU A 39 -0.29 -7.79 7.64
CA LEU A 39 0.54 -7.97 8.83
C LEU A 39 -0.08 -7.29 10.06
N LEU A 40 -0.55 -6.06 9.91
CA LEU A 40 -1.20 -5.33 10.99
C LEU A 40 -2.47 -6.05 11.45
N SER A 41 -3.32 -6.51 10.53
CA SER A 41 -4.54 -7.26 10.85
C SER A 41 -4.24 -8.50 11.69
N TYR A 42 -3.24 -9.29 11.29
CA TYR A 42 -2.83 -10.49 12.03
C TYR A 42 -2.20 -10.18 13.38
N GLU A 43 -1.37 -9.14 13.48
CA GLU A 43 -0.73 -8.77 14.76
C GLU A 43 -1.76 -8.18 15.75
N LEU A 44 -2.77 -7.45 15.28
CA LEU A 44 -3.89 -7.02 16.12
C LEU A 44 -4.68 -8.21 16.66
N GLU A 45 -5.00 -9.18 15.81
CA GLU A 45 -5.68 -10.41 16.23
C GLU A 45 -4.85 -11.20 17.25
N ARG A 46 -3.56 -11.38 16.97
CA ARG A 46 -2.60 -12.07 17.85
C ARG A 46 -2.55 -11.45 19.25
N HIS A 47 -2.71 -10.13 19.34
CA HIS A 47 -2.69 -9.38 20.59
C HIS A 47 -4.09 -9.12 21.19
N GLY A 48 -5.16 -9.64 20.59
CA GLY A 48 -6.54 -9.46 21.07
C GLY A 48 -7.04 -8.02 20.99
N LEU A 49 -6.56 -7.25 20.01
CA LEU A 49 -6.88 -5.84 19.81
C LEU A 49 -7.94 -5.66 18.72
N ASP A 50 -8.74 -4.59 18.86
CA ASP A 50 -9.78 -4.25 17.89
C ASP A 50 -9.18 -3.84 16.54
N GLN A 51 -9.80 -4.37 15.48
CA GLN A 51 -9.45 -4.06 14.10
C GLN A 51 -9.82 -2.60 13.73
N PRO A 52 -9.10 -1.98 12.79
CA PRO A 52 -9.57 -0.79 12.08
C PRO A 52 -10.85 -1.07 11.30
N ALA A 53 -11.61 -0.02 10.97
CA ALA A 53 -12.73 -0.08 10.03
C ALA A 53 -12.21 -0.16 8.58
N TRP A 54 -11.60 -1.30 8.23
CA TRP A 54 -10.89 -1.53 6.96
C TRP A 54 -11.74 -1.20 5.73
N GLU A 55 -13.04 -1.45 5.79
CA GLU A 55 -14.02 -1.18 4.74
C GLU A 55 -14.30 0.30 4.51
N ARG A 56 -14.02 1.16 5.50
CA ARG A 56 -14.17 2.63 5.39
C ARG A 56 -12.86 3.33 5.05
N LEU A 57 -11.73 2.63 5.18
CA LEU A 57 -10.41 3.19 4.95
C LEU A 57 -10.11 3.32 3.45
N ALA A 58 -9.84 4.55 3.01
CA ALA A 58 -9.24 4.80 1.71
C ALA A 58 -7.72 4.58 1.80
N VAL A 59 -7.24 3.43 1.33
CA VAL A 59 -5.80 3.13 1.20
C VAL A 59 -5.30 3.56 -0.17
N ILE A 60 -4.18 4.28 -0.22
CA ILE A 60 -3.46 4.69 -1.42
C ILE A 60 -2.08 4.02 -1.44
N ASP A 61 -1.80 3.25 -2.48
CA ASP A 61 -0.55 2.50 -2.65
C ASP A 61 0.17 2.95 -3.92
N PRO A 62 1.24 3.76 -3.77
CA PRO A 62 1.99 4.26 -4.92
C PRO A 62 2.59 3.18 -5.80
N SER A 63 2.79 1.95 -5.29
CA SER A 63 3.28 0.83 -6.11
C SER A 63 2.23 0.33 -7.11
N VAL A 64 0.95 0.41 -6.74
CA VAL A 64 -0.18 0.12 -7.64
C VAL A 64 -0.35 1.29 -8.62
N LEU A 65 -0.26 2.53 -8.15
CA LEU A 65 -0.37 3.72 -9.00
C LEU A 65 0.73 3.76 -10.08
N ASP A 66 2.00 3.59 -9.71
CA ASP A 66 3.15 3.53 -10.63
C ASP A 66 2.97 2.45 -11.70
N LYS A 67 2.34 1.32 -11.35
CA LYS A 67 2.07 0.24 -12.31
C LYS A 67 0.87 0.51 -13.19
N ARG A 68 -0.12 1.24 -12.67
CA ARG A 68 -1.26 1.67 -13.47
C ARG A 68 -0.84 2.67 -14.55
N VAL A 69 -0.13 3.74 -14.16
CA VAL A 69 0.22 4.85 -15.06
C VAL A 69 1.34 4.50 -16.04
N ASP A 70 2.22 3.58 -15.67
CA ASP A 70 3.26 3.06 -16.56
C ASP A 70 3.46 1.56 -16.36
N LYS A 71 2.61 0.74 -16.97
CA LYS A 71 2.64 -0.73 -16.83
C LYS A 71 3.94 -1.38 -17.31
N TYR A 72 4.56 -0.84 -18.35
CA TYR A 72 5.72 -1.44 -19.02
C TYR A 72 7.05 -0.77 -18.66
N ARG A 73 7.07 0.08 -17.63
CA ARG A 73 8.28 0.73 -17.10
C ARG A 73 9.42 -0.26 -16.92
N ARG A 74 10.58 0.09 -17.46
CA ARG A 74 11.82 -0.66 -17.24
C ARG A 74 12.39 -0.37 -15.85
N GLY A 75 13.09 -1.34 -15.29
CA GLY A 75 13.79 -1.21 -14.01
C GLY A 75 13.00 -1.71 -12.80
N LYS A 76 13.54 -1.46 -11.61
CA LYS A 76 12.96 -1.93 -10.34
C LYS A 76 11.76 -1.07 -9.93
N ARG A 77 10.83 -1.70 -9.20
CA ARG A 77 9.68 -1.08 -8.52
C ARG A 77 9.78 -1.22 -7.00
N THR A 78 10.95 -0.93 -6.45
CA THR A 78 11.14 -0.73 -5.01
C THR A 78 10.84 0.72 -4.66
N LEU A 79 10.51 1.01 -3.40
CA LEU A 79 10.21 2.38 -2.97
C LEU A 79 11.28 3.37 -3.43
N GLY A 80 12.56 3.12 -3.14
CA GLY A 80 13.65 4.01 -3.56
C GLY A 80 13.80 4.15 -5.09
N ALA A 81 13.56 3.08 -5.86
CA ALA A 81 13.64 3.17 -7.33
C ALA A 81 12.46 3.95 -7.92
N THR A 82 11.26 3.79 -7.34
CA THR A 82 10.07 4.53 -7.74
C THR A 82 10.16 5.99 -7.27
N ALA A 83 10.67 6.27 -6.06
CA ALA A 83 10.93 7.62 -5.59
C ALA A 83 11.86 8.37 -6.53
N LEU A 84 12.98 7.74 -6.95
CA LEU A 84 13.89 8.30 -7.94
C LEU A 84 13.20 8.59 -9.28
N GLN A 85 12.35 7.67 -9.74
CA GLN A 85 11.59 7.85 -10.99
C GLN A 85 10.71 9.11 -10.99
N TYR A 86 10.18 9.49 -9.84
CA TYR A 86 9.28 10.63 -9.68
C TYR A 86 9.94 11.85 -9.03
N GLY A 87 11.28 11.85 -8.89
CA GLY A 87 12.02 12.98 -8.31
C GLY A 87 11.76 13.20 -6.82
N VAL A 88 11.31 12.17 -6.10
CA VAL A 88 11.04 12.22 -4.65
C VAL A 88 12.32 11.87 -3.89
N VAL A 89 12.65 12.71 -2.89
CA VAL A 89 13.77 12.47 -1.98
C VAL A 89 13.41 11.35 -1.00
N HIS A 90 14.32 10.39 -0.84
CA HIS A 90 14.21 9.27 0.11
C HIS A 90 15.48 9.21 0.97
N ASP A 91 15.65 10.22 1.82
CA ASP A 91 16.82 10.46 2.67
C ASP A 91 16.87 9.57 3.92
N GLY A 92 15.71 9.13 4.43
CA GLY A 92 15.57 8.20 5.54
C GLY A 92 15.41 6.72 5.15
N ALA A 93 15.98 6.30 4.02
CA ALA A 93 15.83 4.94 3.50
C ALA A 93 16.17 3.88 4.56
N HIS A 94 15.31 2.85 4.67
CA HIS A 94 15.41 1.76 5.65
C HIS A 94 15.00 2.12 7.09
N SER A 95 14.37 3.28 7.30
CA SER A 95 13.63 3.60 8.52
C SER A 95 12.12 3.63 8.22
N ALA A 96 11.29 3.13 9.14
CA ALA A 96 9.84 3.10 8.94
C ALA A 96 9.25 4.52 8.74
N ALA A 97 9.76 5.51 9.47
CA ALA A 97 9.34 6.90 9.33
C ALA A 97 9.75 7.49 7.97
N GLY A 98 11.02 7.34 7.57
CA GLY A 98 11.50 7.85 6.28
C GLY A 98 10.84 7.15 5.09
N ASP A 99 10.56 5.85 5.19
CA ASP A 99 9.83 5.11 4.16
C ASP A 99 8.37 5.59 4.07
N ALA A 100 7.71 5.88 5.20
CA ALA A 100 6.35 6.42 5.22
C ALA A 100 6.28 7.83 4.61
N GLU A 101 7.21 8.71 4.94
CA GLU A 101 7.30 10.07 4.37
C GLU A 101 7.53 10.04 2.86
N ALA A 102 8.48 9.22 2.38
CA ALA A 102 8.74 9.04 0.97
C ALA A 102 7.52 8.45 0.23
N THR A 103 6.79 7.53 0.87
CA THR A 103 5.57 6.94 0.33
C THR A 103 4.46 7.98 0.12
N VAL A 104 4.24 8.86 1.10
CA VAL A 104 3.26 9.96 0.99
C VAL A 104 3.69 10.95 -0.10
N ALA A 105 4.96 11.36 -0.12
CA ALA A 105 5.49 12.25 -1.14
C ALA A 105 5.33 11.66 -2.55
N LEU A 106 5.57 10.35 -2.69
CA LEU A 106 5.41 9.63 -3.93
C LEU A 106 3.94 9.58 -4.40
N ALA A 107 2.98 9.31 -3.51
CA ALA A 107 1.56 9.36 -3.86
C ALA A 107 1.16 10.73 -4.43
N ARG A 108 1.62 11.81 -3.79
CA ARG A 108 1.37 13.19 -4.24
C ARG A 108 2.01 13.48 -5.59
N ALA A 109 3.27 13.07 -5.78
CA ALA A 109 3.98 13.27 -7.04
C ALA A 109 3.30 12.56 -8.21
N ILE A 110 2.89 11.30 -8.02
CA ILE A 110 2.15 10.55 -9.05
C ILE A 110 0.79 11.21 -9.32
N GLY A 111 0.02 11.55 -8.28
CA GLY A 111 -1.27 12.21 -8.43
C GLY A 111 -1.20 13.55 -9.18
N ALA A 112 -0.16 14.35 -8.95
CA ALA A 112 0.04 15.61 -9.65
C ALA A 112 0.42 15.45 -11.14
N LEU A 113 1.09 14.35 -11.49
CA LEU A 113 1.56 14.10 -12.86
C LEU A 113 0.51 13.41 -13.74
N TYR A 114 -0.38 12.60 -13.16
CA TYR A 114 -1.33 11.77 -13.89
C TYR A 114 -2.77 12.03 -13.44
N PRO A 115 -3.52 12.87 -14.17
CA PRO A 115 -4.92 13.19 -13.85
C PRO A 115 -5.82 11.96 -13.71
N GLU A 116 -5.56 10.88 -14.46
CA GLU A 116 -6.31 9.63 -14.39
C GLU A 116 -6.31 8.94 -13.01
N VAL A 117 -5.35 9.27 -12.14
CA VAL A 117 -5.34 8.87 -10.73
C VAL A 117 -5.50 10.05 -9.78
N GLY A 118 -5.02 11.23 -10.15
CA GLY A 118 -5.04 12.44 -9.33
C GLY A 118 -6.42 13.10 -9.18
N ASP A 119 -7.30 12.94 -10.18
CA ASP A 119 -8.64 13.55 -10.17
C ASP A 119 -9.69 12.69 -9.46
N LEU A 120 -9.33 11.46 -9.06
CA LEU A 120 -10.22 10.57 -8.32
C LEU A 120 -10.30 10.97 -6.85
N THR A 121 -11.49 10.82 -6.25
CA THR A 121 -11.62 10.90 -4.80
C THR A 121 -10.79 9.79 -4.14
N PRO A 122 -10.34 9.94 -2.87
CA PRO A 122 -9.60 8.89 -2.19
C PRO A 122 -10.31 7.53 -2.19
N GLN A 123 -11.64 7.52 -2.02
CA GLN A 123 -12.47 6.32 -2.04
C GLN A 123 -12.54 5.70 -3.43
N ASP A 124 -12.72 6.50 -4.48
CA ASP A 124 -12.74 5.99 -5.87
C ASP A 124 -11.37 5.48 -6.30
N LEU A 125 -10.30 6.16 -5.86
CA LEU A 125 -8.93 5.73 -6.10
C LEU A 125 -8.63 4.41 -5.37
N HIS A 126 -9.06 4.26 -4.12
CA HIS A 126 -8.97 3.01 -3.38
C HIS A 126 -9.69 1.87 -4.12
N ALA A 127 -10.97 2.06 -4.47
CA ALA A 127 -11.76 1.07 -5.19
C ALA A 127 -11.15 0.70 -6.54
N SER A 128 -10.52 1.65 -7.22
CA SER A 128 -9.82 1.42 -8.48
C SER A 128 -8.55 0.60 -8.29
N GLN A 129 -7.77 0.87 -7.24
CA GLN A 129 -6.59 0.06 -6.90
C GLN A 129 -6.93 -1.39 -6.57
N VAL A 130 -8.05 -1.66 -5.88
CA VAL A 130 -8.55 -3.03 -5.66
C VAL A 130 -8.72 -3.78 -6.98
N ARG A 131 -9.37 -3.13 -7.97
CA ARG A 131 -9.58 -3.73 -9.30
C ARG A 131 -8.27 -3.92 -10.06
N TRP A 132 -7.42 -2.90 -10.10
CA TRP A 132 -6.13 -2.97 -10.82
C TRP A 132 -5.20 -4.03 -10.24
N HIS A 133 -5.16 -4.17 -8.90
CA HIS A 133 -4.39 -5.23 -8.25
C HIS A 133 -4.87 -6.62 -8.68
N ALA A 134 -6.19 -6.85 -8.70
CA ALA A 134 -6.75 -8.13 -9.14
C ALA A 134 -6.47 -8.44 -10.62
N GLU A 135 -6.58 -7.43 -11.51
CA GLU A 135 -6.24 -7.54 -12.93
C GLU A 135 -4.75 -7.90 -13.14
N ASP A 136 -3.88 -7.27 -12.37
CA ASP A 136 -2.45 -7.49 -12.40
C ASP A 136 -2.06 -8.89 -11.89
N ALA A 137 -2.68 -9.34 -10.80
CA ALA A 137 -2.50 -10.67 -10.26
C ALA A 137 -2.95 -11.73 -11.27
N ALA A 138 -4.12 -11.55 -11.90
CA ALA A 138 -4.61 -12.45 -12.96
C ALA A 138 -3.68 -12.46 -14.19
N SER A 139 -3.15 -11.30 -14.59
CA SER A 139 -2.18 -11.20 -15.68
C SER A 139 -0.88 -11.96 -15.38
N LEU A 140 -0.40 -11.89 -14.14
CA LEU A 140 0.81 -12.58 -13.69
C LEU A 140 0.61 -14.10 -13.61
N GLU A 141 -0.53 -14.54 -13.07
CA GLU A 141 -0.90 -15.95 -13.02
C GLU A 141 -1.03 -16.55 -14.44
N ALA A 142 -1.67 -15.83 -15.37
CA ALA A 142 -1.71 -16.24 -16.77
C ALA A 142 -0.31 -16.34 -17.40
N TYR A 143 0.60 -15.46 -17.01
CA TYR A 143 2.00 -15.54 -17.44
C TYR A 143 2.71 -16.78 -16.89
N PHE A 144 2.55 -17.11 -15.60
CA PHE A 144 3.11 -18.33 -15.01
C PHE A 144 2.56 -19.59 -15.68
N LYS A 145 1.25 -19.63 -15.95
CA LYS A 145 0.63 -20.74 -16.68
C LYS A 145 1.24 -20.93 -18.08
N ARG A 146 1.46 -19.84 -18.83
CA ARG A 146 2.17 -19.89 -20.14
C ARG A 146 3.61 -20.38 -20.03
N LYS A 147 4.23 -20.28 -18.85
CA LYS A 147 5.58 -20.78 -18.55
C LYS A 147 5.57 -22.18 -17.92
N GLY A 148 4.42 -22.86 -17.88
CA GLY A 148 4.28 -24.20 -17.31
C GLY A 148 4.34 -24.25 -15.78
N ARG A 149 4.11 -23.11 -15.11
CA ARG A 149 4.06 -23.00 -13.65
C ARG A 149 2.61 -22.78 -13.21
N GLU A 150 2.11 -23.63 -12.32
CA GLU A 150 0.78 -23.48 -11.71
C GLU A 150 0.92 -22.77 -10.36
N GLU A 151 1.11 -21.46 -10.42
CA GLU A 151 1.26 -20.61 -9.23
C GLU A 151 0.08 -19.64 -9.11
N ALA A 152 -0.67 -19.79 -8.02
CA ALA A 152 -1.73 -18.86 -7.66
C ALA A 152 -1.11 -17.54 -7.18
N VAL A 153 -1.67 -16.42 -7.65
CA VAL A 153 -1.28 -15.08 -7.22
C VAL A 153 -2.42 -14.48 -6.41
N GLU A 154 -2.13 -13.94 -5.23
CA GLU A 154 -3.12 -13.26 -4.40
C GLU A 154 -3.76 -12.10 -5.17
N ARG A 155 -5.09 -12.09 -5.24
CA ARG A 155 -5.88 -11.08 -5.94
C ARG A 155 -6.48 -10.06 -5.00
N ARG A 156 -6.64 -10.39 -3.71
CA ARG A 156 -7.18 -9.49 -2.70
C ARG A 156 -6.16 -8.41 -2.34
N TRP A 157 -6.69 -7.23 -2.08
CA TRP A 157 -5.97 -6.06 -1.61
C TRP A 157 -7.01 -5.10 -1.01
N PRO A 158 -6.70 -4.35 0.06
CA PRO A 158 -5.42 -4.31 0.78
C PRO A 158 -5.24 -5.44 1.79
N LEU A 159 -6.29 -6.18 2.16
CA LEU A 159 -6.18 -7.34 3.04
C LEU A 159 -6.08 -8.64 2.24
N GLN A 160 -5.01 -9.39 2.45
CA GLN A 160 -4.70 -10.67 1.83
C GLN A 160 -5.05 -11.83 2.79
N ARG A 161 -5.22 -13.06 2.29
CA ARG A 161 -5.36 -14.24 3.18
C ARG A 161 -4.04 -14.95 3.35
#